data_AF-A0A7X7P2G8-F1
#
_entry.id   AF-A0A7X7P2G8-F1
#
_cell.length_a   1.000
_cell.length_b   1.000
_cell.length_c   1.000
_cell.angle_alpha   90.00
_cell.angle_beta   90.00
_cell.angle_gamma   90.00
#
_symmetry.space_group_name_H-M   'P 1'
#
loop_
_entity.id
_entity.type
_entity.pdbx_description
1 polymer ?
#
loop_
_entity_poly.entity_id
_entity_poly.type
_entity_poly.pdbx_seq_one_letter_code
_entity_poly.pdbx_strand_id
1 'polypeptide(L)'
;MNQTKLTLLLAAALLAGVCIGFFANAAIIRARIQRFSRIPANMPEHITHRLAKRLDLNEEQRRQVLAVFEAHSGRMQEAREQNRALIESLIEEARLEIARHLTPEQQEEHKQILAEIGERHRKNRALIRAFRPPPPPPEPNGGEPAESESR
;
A
#
# COMPACT_ATOMS: atom_id res chain seq x y z
N MET A 1 -41.51 13.02 28.09
CA MET A 1 -40.47 12.81 27.05
C MET A 1 -40.34 11.31 26.85
N ASN A 2 -40.65 10.82 25.65
CA ASN A 2 -41.01 9.42 25.46
C ASN A 2 -39.71 8.58 25.40
N GLN A 3 -39.63 7.50 26.17
CA GLN A 3 -38.46 6.60 26.27
C GLN A 3 -37.90 6.21 24.89
N THR A 4 -38.76 6.06 23.89
CA THR A 4 -38.42 5.78 22.49
C THR A 4 -37.61 6.88 21.81
N LYS A 5 -37.84 8.15 22.13
CA LYS A 5 -37.05 9.27 21.58
C LYS A 5 -35.66 9.32 22.20
N LEU A 6 -35.53 8.94 23.48
CA LEU A 6 -34.26 8.89 24.19
C LEU A 6 -33.38 7.74 23.67
N THR A 7 -33.96 6.55 23.47
CA THR A 7 -33.24 5.40 22.89
C THR A 7 -32.82 5.65 21.44
N LEU A 8 -33.67 6.29 20.62
CA LEU A 8 -33.29 6.69 19.26
C LEU A 8 -32.12 7.68 19.24
N LEU A 9 -32.11 8.66 20.14
CA LEU A 9 -31.01 9.62 20.26
C LEU A 9 -29.69 8.95 20.69
N LEU A 10 -29.75 8.03 21.65
CA LEU A 10 -28.58 7.26 22.10
C LEU A 10 -28.03 6.34 21.01
N ALA A 11 -28.91 5.64 20.28
CA ALA A 11 -28.51 4.80 19.16
C ALA A 11 -27.88 5.61 18.02
N ALA A 12 -28.46 6.77 17.68
CA ALA A 12 -27.91 7.67 16.68
C ALA A 12 -26.54 8.24 17.07
N ALA A 13 -26.36 8.60 18.34
CA ALA A 13 -25.08 9.09 18.86
C ALA A 13 -24.00 7.99 18.84
N LEU A 14 -24.36 6.74 19.17
CA LEU A 14 -23.47 5.60 19.11
C LEU A 14 -23.04 5.30 17.67
N LEU A 15 -23.99 5.28 16.73
CA LEU A 15 -23.71 5.10 15.30
C LEU A 15 -22.81 6.22 14.76
N ALA A 16 -23.07 7.47 15.11
CA ALA A 16 -22.21 8.59 14.75
C ALA A 16 -20.78 8.42 15.31
N GLY A 17 -20.64 7.97 16.55
CA GLY A 17 -19.34 7.69 17.16
C GLY A 17 -18.57 6.57 16.45
N VAL A 18 -19.25 5.49 16.07
CA VAL A 18 -18.65 4.38 15.31
C VAL A 18 -18.23 4.84 13.91
N CYS A 19 -19.05 5.63 13.22
CA CYS A 19 -18.71 6.21 11.92
C CYS A 19 -17.48 7.11 12.03
N ILE A 20 -17.46 8.04 12.98
CA ILE A 20 -16.33 8.96 13.19
C ILE A 20 -15.04 8.16 13.53
N GLY A 21 -15.13 7.17 14.42
CA GLY A 21 -14.02 6.29 14.76
C GLY A 21 -13.49 5.50 13.56
N PHE A 22 -14.38 4.96 12.73
CA PHE A 22 -14.03 4.24 11.51
C PHE A 22 -13.36 5.14 10.47
N PHE A 23 -13.90 6.34 10.21
CA PHE A 23 -13.32 7.29 9.26
C PHE A 23 -12.00 7.90 9.75
N ALA A 24 -11.87 8.21 11.04
CA ALA A 24 -10.63 8.71 11.62
C ALA A 24 -9.53 7.63 11.59
N ASN A 25 -9.87 6.38 11.95
CA ASN A 25 -8.95 5.26 11.86
C ASN A 25 -8.55 4.99 10.41
N ALA A 26 -9.48 5.03 9.45
CA ALA A 26 -9.19 4.90 8.03
C ALA A 26 -8.29 6.04 7.49
N ALA A 27 -8.44 7.26 7.98
CA ALA A 27 -7.60 8.40 7.62
C ALA A 27 -6.18 8.27 8.19
N ILE A 28 -6.04 7.85 9.45
CA ILE A 28 -4.75 7.59 10.10
C ILE A 28 -4.04 6.42 9.43
N ILE A 29 -4.77 5.33 9.16
CA ILE A 29 -4.27 4.18 8.40
C ILE A 29 -3.88 4.61 6.99
N ARG A 30 -4.65 5.45 6.29
CA ARG A 30 -4.23 6.02 4.98
C ARG A 30 -2.95 6.83 5.07
N ALA A 31 -2.79 7.68 6.07
CA ALA A 31 -1.58 8.49 6.25
C ALA A 31 -0.35 7.63 6.60
N ARG A 32 -0.55 6.54 7.35
CA ARG A 32 0.49 5.58 7.71
C ARG A 32 0.83 4.68 6.53
N ILE A 33 -0.18 4.16 5.82
CA ILE A 33 -0.04 3.38 4.59
C ILE A 33 0.61 4.22 3.51
N GLN A 34 0.24 5.49 3.26
CA GLN A 34 0.94 6.33 2.28
C GLN A 34 2.43 6.52 2.60
N ARG A 35 2.79 6.49 3.89
CA ARG A 35 4.18 6.49 4.35
C ARG A 35 4.91 5.16 4.13
N PHE A 36 4.20 4.03 4.16
CA PHE A 36 4.76 2.67 4.04
C PHE A 36 4.59 2.00 2.65
N SER A 37 3.59 2.41 1.87
CA SER A 37 3.22 1.84 0.55
C SER A 37 3.92 2.52 -0.62
N ARG A 38 4.67 3.60 -0.35
CA ARG A 38 5.77 4.02 -1.22
C ARG A 38 6.98 3.17 -0.85
N ILE A 39 6.99 1.93 -1.32
CA ILE A 39 8.25 1.22 -1.57
C ILE A 39 8.71 1.82 -2.91
N PRO A 40 9.61 2.82 -2.93
CA PRO A 40 10.16 3.30 -4.19
C PRO A 40 10.70 2.11 -4.98
N ALA A 41 10.57 2.15 -6.30
CA ALA A 41 11.22 1.17 -7.18
C ALA A 41 12.72 1.04 -6.86
N ASN A 42 13.30 2.11 -6.30
CA ASN A 42 14.71 2.22 -5.93
C ASN A 42 14.93 2.02 -4.41
N MET A 43 14.17 1.14 -3.76
CA MET A 43 14.35 0.85 -2.33
C MET A 43 15.75 0.32 -1.97
N PRO A 44 16.34 -0.63 -2.73
CA PRO A 44 17.72 -1.06 -2.53
C PRO A 44 18.70 0.11 -2.51
N GLU A 45 18.59 1.03 -3.46
CA GLU A 45 19.44 2.21 -3.60
C GLU A 45 19.19 3.22 -2.50
N HIS A 46 17.93 3.42 -2.10
CA HIS A 46 17.58 4.34 -1.01
C HIS A 46 18.11 3.86 0.33
N ILE A 47 17.96 2.57 0.65
CA ILE A 47 18.50 1.98 1.88
C ILE A 47 20.03 2.00 1.85
N THR A 48 20.62 1.59 0.73
CA THR A 48 22.08 1.58 0.55
C THR A 48 22.67 2.98 0.69
N HIS A 49 22.04 4.01 0.11
CA HIS A 49 22.47 5.40 0.24
C HIS A 49 22.42 5.89 1.70
N ARG A 50 21.36 5.54 2.44
CA ARG A 50 21.25 5.88 3.87
C ARG A 50 22.29 5.16 4.72
N LEU A 51 22.59 3.90 4.42
CA LEU A 51 23.63 3.13 5.11
C LEU A 51 25.03 3.67 4.78
N ALA A 52 25.30 3.96 3.51
CA ALA A 52 26.55 4.56 3.06
C ALA A 52 26.85 5.86 3.81
N LYS A 53 25.86 6.76 3.89
CA LYS A 53 26.01 8.03 4.63
C LYS A 53 26.19 7.86 6.13
N ARG A 54 25.58 6.83 6.74
CA ARG A 54 25.58 6.67 8.20
C ARG A 54 26.76 5.87 8.73
N LEU A 55 27.32 4.98 7.89
CA LEU A 55 28.45 4.11 8.22
C LEU A 55 29.73 4.52 7.49
N ASP A 56 29.68 5.61 6.72
CA ASP A 56 30.78 6.13 5.92
C ASP A 56 31.38 5.06 4.99
N LEU A 57 30.50 4.34 4.28
CA LEU A 57 30.89 3.24 3.41
C LEU A 57 31.66 3.77 2.19
N ASN A 58 32.77 3.11 1.86
CA ASN A 58 33.46 3.37 0.60
C ASN A 58 32.69 2.77 -0.60
N GLU A 59 33.12 3.10 -1.81
CA GLU A 59 32.38 2.73 -3.03
C GLU A 59 32.35 1.21 -3.28
N GLU A 60 33.35 0.47 -2.82
CA GLU A 60 33.37 -0.98 -2.90
C GLU A 60 32.35 -1.61 -1.93
N GLN A 61 32.35 -1.17 -0.68
CA GLN A 61 31.39 -1.59 0.34
C GLN A 61 29.95 -1.23 -0.07
N ARG A 62 29.74 -0.05 -0.65
CA ARG A 62 28.44 0.38 -1.16
C ARG A 62 27.91 -0.56 -2.24
N ARG A 63 28.75 -0.95 -3.20
CA ARG A 63 28.37 -1.91 -4.25
C ARG A 63 28.02 -3.29 -3.68
N GLN A 64 28.80 -3.77 -2.70
CA GLN A 64 28.51 -5.04 -2.04
C GLN A 64 27.18 -5.00 -1.28
N VAL A 65 26.91 -3.92 -0.53
CA VAL A 65 25.64 -3.74 0.19
C VAL A 65 24.45 -3.66 -0.78
N LEU A 66 24.60 -2.95 -1.91
CA LEU A 66 23.55 -2.90 -2.94
C LEU A 66 23.24 -4.29 -3.49
N ALA A 67 24.27 -5.06 -3.85
CA ALA A 67 24.11 -6.41 -4.38
C ALA A 67 23.37 -7.35 -3.40
N VAL A 68 23.60 -7.20 -2.08
CA VAL A 68 22.85 -7.95 -1.06
C VAL A 68 21.36 -7.60 -1.10
N PHE A 69 21.00 -6.32 -1.19
CA PHE A 69 19.60 -5.93 -1.28
C PHE A 69 18.94 -6.37 -2.59
N GLU A 70 19.66 -6.30 -3.72
CA GLU A 70 19.18 -6.78 -5.01
C GLU A 70 18.93 -8.30 -4.99
N ALA A 71 19.85 -9.09 -4.44
CA ALA A 71 19.69 -10.54 -4.29
C ALA A 71 18.45 -10.93 -3.46
N HIS A 72 18.07 -10.08 -2.48
CA HIS A 72 16.89 -10.30 -1.66
C HIS A 72 15.61 -9.63 -2.18
N SER A 73 15.71 -8.78 -3.21
CA SER A 73 14.57 -8.00 -3.73
C SER A 73 13.43 -8.90 -4.23
N GLY A 74 13.75 -9.99 -4.93
CA GLY A 74 12.77 -10.96 -5.42
C GLY A 74 12.00 -11.65 -4.30
N ARG A 75 12.70 -12.12 -3.26
CA ARG A 75 12.06 -12.74 -2.08
C ARG A 75 11.19 -11.75 -1.31
N MET A 76 11.61 -10.49 -1.22
CA MET A 76 10.78 -9.46 -0.61
C MET A 76 9.53 -9.16 -1.44
N GLN A 77 9.64 -9.19 -2.77
CA GLN A 77 8.51 -8.99 -3.66
C GLN A 77 7.50 -10.14 -3.55
N GLU A 78 7.97 -11.38 -3.55
CA GLU A 78 7.13 -12.57 -3.37
C GLU A 78 6.40 -12.54 -2.02
N ALA A 79 7.11 -12.26 -0.92
CA ALA A 79 6.49 -12.15 0.40
C ALA A 79 5.41 -11.06 0.46
N ARG A 80 5.59 -9.95 -0.25
CA ARG A 80 4.57 -8.89 -0.34
C ARG A 80 3.34 -9.35 -1.12
N GLU A 81 3.53 -10.09 -2.22
CA GLU A 81 2.42 -10.60 -3.03
C GLU A 81 1.59 -11.62 -2.26
N GLN A 82 2.26 -12.57 -1.59
CA GLN A 82 1.60 -13.55 -0.72
C GLN A 82 0.83 -12.87 0.42
N ASN A 83 1.46 -11.93 1.13
CA ASN A 83 0.81 -11.21 2.21
C ASN A 83 -0.36 -10.35 1.72
N ARG A 84 -0.25 -9.76 0.53
CA ARG A 84 -1.36 -9.00 -0.08
C ARG A 84 -2.56 -9.90 -0.34
N ALA A 85 -2.34 -11.07 -0.94
CA ALA A 85 -3.42 -12.02 -1.21
C ALA A 85 -4.11 -12.48 0.08
N LEU A 86 -3.33 -12.76 1.13
CA LEU A 86 -3.84 -13.14 2.44
C LEU A 86 -4.70 -12.03 3.09
N ILE A 87 -4.23 -10.78 3.05
CA ILE A 87 -5.00 -9.66 3.61
C ILE A 87 -6.30 -9.46 2.82
N GLU A 88 -6.27 -9.61 1.50
CA GLU A 88 -7.45 -9.48 0.66
C GLU A 88 -8.49 -10.55 1.00
N SER A 89 -8.08 -11.81 1.17
CA SER A 89 -9.00 -12.89 1.56
C SER A 89 -9.63 -12.65 2.93
N LEU A 90 -8.84 -12.26 3.94
CA LEU A 90 -9.35 -11.97 5.28
C LEU A 90 -10.37 -10.83 5.30
N ILE A 91 -10.16 -9.81 4.47
CA ILE A 91 -11.11 -8.70 4.33
C ILE A 91 -12.42 -9.18 3.70
N GLU A 92 -12.37 -10.02 2.66
CA GLU A 92 -13.59 -10.56 2.04
C GLU A 92 -14.36 -11.48 3.00
N GLU A 93 -13.67 -12.33 3.74
CA GLU A 93 -14.28 -13.17 4.78
C GLU A 93 -15.00 -12.32 5.83
N ALA A 94 -14.33 -11.28 6.36
CA ALA A 94 -14.92 -10.37 7.32
C ALA A 94 -16.16 -9.64 6.76
N ARG A 95 -16.14 -9.24 5.48
CA ARG A 95 -17.31 -8.61 4.84
C ARG A 95 -18.49 -9.55 4.74
N LEU A 96 -18.27 -10.81 4.39
CA LEU A 96 -19.32 -11.82 4.31
C LEU A 96 -19.90 -12.11 5.69
N GLU A 97 -19.06 -12.17 6.72
CA GLU A 97 -19.51 -12.37 8.10
C GLU A 97 -20.33 -11.18 8.59
N ILE A 98 -19.87 -9.94 8.39
CA ILE A 98 -20.61 -8.72 8.73
C ILE A 98 -21.98 -8.71 8.03
N ALA A 99 -22.04 -9.06 6.74
CA ALA A 99 -23.30 -9.04 5.98
C ALA A 99 -24.38 -9.97 6.57
N ARG A 100 -24.00 -11.07 7.23
CA ARG A 100 -24.95 -11.99 7.89
C ARG A 100 -25.66 -11.38 9.09
N HIS A 101 -25.11 -10.31 9.67
CA HIS A 101 -25.66 -9.62 10.83
C HIS A 101 -26.47 -8.36 10.47
N LEU A 102 -26.57 -8.03 9.18
CA LEU A 102 -27.26 -6.83 8.69
C LEU A 102 -28.68 -7.16 8.20
N THR A 103 -29.61 -6.22 8.36
CA THR A 103 -30.92 -6.30 7.70
C THR A 103 -30.78 -6.15 6.18
N PRO A 104 -31.78 -6.56 5.37
CA PRO A 104 -31.72 -6.40 3.92
C PRO A 104 -31.44 -4.96 3.47
N GLU A 105 -32.03 -3.97 4.13
CA GLU A 105 -31.81 -2.55 3.84
C GLU A 105 -30.37 -2.13 4.17
N GLN A 106 -29.84 -2.58 5.31
CA GLN A 106 -28.47 -2.32 5.73
C GLN A 106 -27.43 -3.03 4.85
N GLN A 107 -27.77 -4.20 4.29
CA GLN A 107 -26.90 -4.90 3.33
C GLN A 107 -26.75 -4.10 2.05
N GLU A 108 -27.82 -3.44 1.59
CA GLU A 108 -27.77 -2.62 0.38
C GLU A 108 -26.93 -1.35 0.61
N GLU A 109 -27.09 -0.69 1.76
CA GLU A 109 -26.24 0.43 2.16
C GLU A 109 -24.77 0.01 2.30
N HIS A 110 -24.51 -1.15 2.90
CA HIS A 110 -23.16 -1.71 3.03
C HIS A 110 -22.51 -1.97 1.67
N LYS A 111 -23.24 -2.51 0.69
CA LYS A 111 -22.72 -2.68 -0.69
C LYS A 111 -22.36 -1.34 -1.34
N GLN A 112 -23.19 -0.31 -1.14
CA GLN A 112 -22.92 1.02 -1.68
C GLN A 112 -21.65 1.63 -1.07
N ILE A 113 -21.47 1.50 0.25
CA ILE A 113 -20.25 1.93 0.95
C ILE A 113 -19.01 1.23 0.37
N LEU A 114 -19.07 -0.10 0.19
CA LEU A 114 -17.97 -0.87 -0.39
C LEU A 114 -17.64 -0.43 -1.83
N ALA A 115 -18.66 -0.16 -2.65
CA ALA A 115 -18.49 0.32 -4.01
C ALA A 115 -17.83 1.71 -4.05
N GLU A 116 -18.26 2.64 -3.18
CA GLU A 116 -17.68 3.99 -3.09
C GLU A 116 -16.19 3.93 -2.68
N ILE A 117 -15.87 3.10 -1.69
CA ILE A 117 -14.50 2.86 -1.24
C ILE A 117 -13.66 2.32 -2.42
N GLY A 118 -14.17 1.32 -3.13
CA GLY A 118 -13.51 0.73 -4.30
C GLY A 118 -13.22 1.75 -5.41
N GLU A 119 -14.21 2.58 -5.76
CA GLU A 119 -14.08 3.68 -6.72
C GLU A 119 -13.01 4.69 -6.29
N ARG A 120 -13.02 5.10 -5.01
CA ARG A 120 -12.03 6.02 -4.47
C ARG A 120 -10.62 5.44 -4.55
N HIS A 121 -10.45 4.13 -4.32
CA HIS A 121 -9.18 3.44 -4.49
C HIS A 121 -8.73 3.37 -5.95
N ARG A 122 -9.64 3.07 -6.89
CA ARG A 122 -9.36 3.07 -8.34
C ARG A 122 -8.88 4.45 -8.81
N LYS A 123 -9.61 5.51 -8.47
CA LYS A 123 -9.26 6.90 -8.81
C LYS A 123 -7.89 7.29 -8.25
N ASN A 124 -7.62 6.99 -6.99
CA ASN A 124 -6.31 7.24 -6.39
C ASN A 124 -5.18 6.49 -7.09
N ARG A 125 -5.38 5.23 -7.50
CA ARG A 125 -4.36 4.48 -8.26
C ARG A 125 -4.12 5.08 -9.64
N ALA A 126 -5.18 5.52 -10.31
CA ALA A 126 -5.08 6.20 -11.61
C ALA A 126 -4.29 7.51 -11.51
N LEU A 127 -4.58 8.33 -10.49
CA LEU A 127 -3.83 9.56 -10.20
C LEU A 127 -2.35 9.26 -9.91
N ILE A 128 -2.05 8.29 -9.05
CA ILE A 128 -0.65 7.90 -8.77
C ILE A 128 0.07 7.45 -10.05
N ARG A 129 -0.60 6.72 -10.94
CA ARG A 129 -0.03 6.31 -12.23
C ARG A 129 0.24 7.51 -13.15
N ALA A 130 -0.66 8.48 -13.20
CA ALA A 130 -0.52 9.69 -14.00
C ALA A 130 0.64 10.59 -13.52
N PHE A 131 0.91 10.61 -12.21
CA PHE A 131 2.01 11.39 -11.62
C PHE A 131 3.31 10.59 -11.41
N ARG A 132 3.39 9.33 -11.87
CA ARG A 132 4.63 8.56 -11.82
C ARG A 132 5.48 8.94 -13.04
N PRO A 133 6.72 9.44 -12.87
CA PRO A 133 7.62 9.62 -14.01
C PRO A 133 7.82 8.27 -14.72
N PRO A 134 7.98 8.26 -16.07
CA PRO A 134 8.25 7.04 -16.81
C PRO A 134 9.50 6.34 -16.21
N PRO A 135 9.55 5.00 -16.20
CA PRO A 135 10.76 4.31 -15.76
C PRO A 135 11.95 4.84 -16.57
N PRO A 136 13.13 5.01 -15.95
CA PRO A 136 14.32 5.40 -16.69
C PRO A 136 14.54 4.41 -17.83
N PRO A 137 14.98 4.88 -19.02
CA PRO A 137 15.32 3.98 -20.12
C PRO A 137 16.33 2.94 -19.65
N PRO A 138 16.28 1.69 -20.15
CA PRO A 138 17.27 0.68 -19.81
C PRO A 138 18.66 1.25 -20.11
N GLU A 139 19.55 1.24 -19.12
CA GLU A 139 20.93 1.70 -19.33
C GLU A 139 21.54 0.88 -20.48
N PRO A 140 22.20 1.52 -21.46
CA PRO A 140 22.87 0.80 -22.53
C PRO A 140 23.90 -0.12 -21.88
N ASN A 141 23.72 -1.42 -22.11
CA ASN A 141 24.52 -2.51 -21.60
C ASN A 141 26.03 -2.18 -21.78
N GLY A 142 26.72 -1.85 -20.69
CA GLY A 142 28.13 -1.49 -20.67
C GLY A 142 29.06 -2.69 -20.85
N GLY A 143 28.79 -3.51 -21.87
CA GLY A 143 29.40 -4.82 -22.04
C GLY A 143 29.35 -5.33 -23.48
N GLU A 144 29.88 -4.54 -24.41
CA GLU A 144 30.51 -5.09 -25.61
C GLU A 144 31.90 -4.46 -25.69
N PRO A 145 33.00 -5.20 -25.43
CA PRO A 145 34.32 -4.66 -25.68
C PRO A 145 34.42 -4.40 -27.19
N ALA A 146 34.77 -3.17 -27.53
CA ALA A 146 35.18 -2.81 -28.87
C ALA A 146 36.26 -3.81 -29.30
N GLU A 147 35.97 -4.65 -30.29
CA GLU A 147 36.98 -5.32 -31.09
C GLU A 147 37.77 -4.23 -31.83
N SER A 148 38.76 -3.66 -31.16
CA SER A 148 39.81 -2.89 -31.79
C SER A 148 40.96 -3.83 -32.16
N GLU A 149 41.03 -4.11 -33.46
CA GLU A 149 42.23 -4.28 -34.28
C GLU A 149 43.20 -5.44 -33.99
N SER A 150 43.38 -6.34 -34.98
CA SER A 150 44.69 -6.57 -35.66
C SER A 150 44.71 -7.86 -36.50
N ARG A 151 44.49 -7.75 -37.81
CA ARG A 151 45.38 -8.24 -38.89
C ARG A 151 44.74 -8.11 -40.27
#